data_AF-A0A1X7T9Y6-F1
#
_entry.id   AF-A0A1X7T9Y6-F1
#
_cell.length_a   1.000
_cell.length_b   1.000
_cell.length_c   1.000
_cell.angle_alpha   90.00
_cell.angle_beta   90.00
_cell.angle_gamma   90.00
#
_symmetry.space_group_name_H-M   'P 1'
#
loop_
_entity.id
_entity.type
_entity.pdbx_description
1 polymer ?
#
loop_
_entity_poly.entity_id
_entity_poly.type
_entity_poly.pdbx_seq_one_letter_code
_entity_poly.pdbx_strand_id
1 'polypeptide(L)'
;GRPEVVEYFLSTGNCNPLAKDNEGRTPLQLAKEREYDRDTVVAIFKKFGDIKISHPIDSYVNVLLVGNPGAGKSTLSHVINDTATGSIALGSFRNVGGVVPCTAGIIPYKIQHRTLGNIILHDFAGHSEYYSSHSAVIENLLQGSGGMFLIVVNILEKEAVKQLHQWLTVVRNEAQKTLNQCHVIVIVSHVDEISDPVERRRRKEEIQEIIVKE
;
A
#
# COMPACT_ATOMS: atom_id res chain seq x y z
N GLY A 1 -2.73 12.12 36.09
CA GLY A 1 -2.69 10.68 35.78
C GLY A 1 -1.34 10.13 36.17
N ARG A 2 -1.31 9.00 36.89
CA ARG A 2 -0.06 8.38 37.35
C ARG A 2 0.76 7.83 36.17
N PRO A 3 2.10 7.79 36.24
CA PRO A 3 2.95 7.32 35.14
C PRO A 3 2.54 5.94 34.60
N GLU A 4 2.18 5.01 35.48
CA GLU A 4 1.83 3.63 35.12
C GLU A 4 0.56 3.56 34.27
N VAL A 5 -0.40 4.44 34.55
CA VAL A 5 -1.65 4.55 33.80
C VAL A 5 -1.40 5.11 32.41
N VAL A 6 -0.48 6.09 32.30
CA VAL A 6 -0.08 6.67 31.01
C VAL A 6 0.61 5.62 30.15
N GLU A 7 1.54 4.86 30.73
CA GLU A 7 2.25 3.78 30.03
C GLU A 7 1.28 2.67 29.59
N TYR A 8 0.34 2.27 30.45
CA TYR A 8 -0.70 1.31 30.10
C TYR A 8 -1.51 1.77 28.89
N PHE A 9 -2.07 2.99 28.91
CA PHE A 9 -2.87 3.50 27.80
C PHE A 9 -2.09 3.57 26.49
N LEU A 10 -0.83 4.03 26.52
CA LEU A 10 0.02 4.10 25.33
C LEU A 10 0.39 2.72 24.80
N SER A 11 0.58 1.72 25.67
CA SER A 11 0.87 0.34 25.27
C SER A 11 -0.29 -0.36 24.55
N THR A 12 -1.54 0.09 24.78
CA THR A 12 -2.72 -0.50 24.11
C THR A 12 -2.84 -0.13 22.63
N GLY A 13 -2.11 0.89 22.16
CA GLY A 13 -2.19 1.38 20.77
C GLY A 13 -3.51 2.11 20.41
N ASN A 14 -4.48 2.19 21.32
CA ASN A 14 -5.78 2.84 21.08
C ASN A 14 -5.78 4.36 21.33
N CYS A 15 -4.65 4.91 21.78
CA CYS A 15 -4.52 6.32 22.13
C CYS A 15 -3.54 7.03 21.20
N ASN A 16 -3.91 8.20 20.68
CA ASN A 16 -3.00 9.03 19.90
C ASN A 16 -2.19 9.97 20.84
N PRO A 17 -0.88 9.74 21.06
CA PRO A 17 -0.06 10.56 21.94
C PRO A 17 0.19 12.00 21.42
N LEU A 18 -0.18 12.28 20.17
CA LEU A 18 -0.02 13.59 19.53
C LEU A 18 -1.34 14.38 19.41
N ALA A 19 -2.45 13.82 19.87
CA ALA A 19 -3.74 14.51 19.85
C ALA A 19 -3.64 15.85 20.60
N LYS A 20 -4.28 16.89 20.08
CA LYS A 20 -4.31 18.20 20.74
C LYS A 20 -5.59 18.33 21.56
N ASP A 21 -5.51 19.00 22.70
CA ASP A 21 -6.69 19.44 23.43
C ASP A 21 -7.35 20.65 22.73
N ASN A 22 -8.41 21.17 23.34
CA ASN A 22 -9.16 22.32 22.83
C ASN A 22 -8.33 23.63 22.79
N GLU A 23 -7.19 23.66 23.47
CA GLU A 23 -6.25 24.78 23.49
C GLU A 23 -5.07 24.54 22.52
N GLY A 24 -5.10 23.46 21.75
CA GLY A 24 -4.07 23.12 20.77
C GLY A 24 -2.82 22.48 21.36
N ARG A 25 -2.85 22.07 22.64
CA ARG A 25 -1.69 21.51 23.36
C ARG A 25 -1.65 19.99 23.27
N THR A 26 -0.46 19.43 23.05
CA THR A 26 -0.25 17.98 23.03
C THR A 26 -0.05 17.41 24.44
N PRO A 27 -0.31 16.11 24.67
CA PRO A 27 -0.02 15.44 25.94
C PRO A 27 1.41 15.66 26.45
N LEU A 28 2.40 15.73 25.55
CA LEU A 28 3.80 16.02 25.91
C LEU A 28 3.99 17.46 26.39
N GLN A 29 3.26 18.43 25.83
CA GLN A 29 3.30 19.82 26.29
C GLN A 29 2.68 19.94 27.68
N LEU A 30 1.52 19.31 27.90
CA LEU A 30 0.87 19.24 29.22
C LEU A 30 1.74 18.52 30.26
N ALA A 31 2.49 17.48 29.86
CA ALA A 31 3.39 16.76 30.75
C ALA A 31 4.54 17.63 31.27
N LYS A 32 5.00 18.62 30.50
CA LYS A 32 6.08 19.55 30.90
C LYS A 32 5.65 20.55 31.97
N GLU A 33 4.35 20.77 32.12
CA GLU A 33 3.76 21.70 33.09
C GLU A 33 3.46 21.04 34.44
N ARG A 34 3.73 19.73 34.58
CA ARG A 34 3.52 19.01 35.84
C ARG A 34 4.60 19.34 36.87
N GLU A 35 4.17 19.42 38.14
CA GLU A 35 5.06 19.59 39.30
C GLU A 35 5.64 18.26 39.79
N TYR A 36 4.83 17.20 39.80
CA TYR A 36 5.20 15.87 40.28
C TYR A 36 5.30 14.86 39.13
N ASP A 37 6.29 13.96 39.20
CA ASP A 37 6.58 12.90 38.21
C ASP A 37 6.79 13.39 36.77
N ARG A 38 7.14 14.68 36.63
CA ARG A 38 7.34 15.34 35.33
C ARG A 38 8.34 14.58 34.48
N ASP A 39 9.52 14.29 35.02
CA ASP A 39 10.60 13.66 34.26
C ASP A 39 10.22 12.26 33.80
N THR A 40 9.56 11.47 34.65
CA THR A 40 9.05 10.13 34.32
C THR A 40 8.01 10.18 33.21
N VAL A 41 6.99 11.05 33.34
CA VAL A 41 5.91 11.16 32.36
C VAL A 41 6.41 11.74 31.04
N VAL A 42 7.33 12.71 31.08
CA VAL A 42 7.99 13.24 29.88
C VAL A 42 8.86 12.18 29.22
N ALA A 43 9.58 11.35 29.98
CA ALA A 43 10.37 10.24 29.44
C ALA A 43 9.48 9.19 28.76
N ILE A 44 8.33 8.85 29.36
CA ILE A 44 7.31 7.99 28.74
C ILE A 44 6.86 8.60 27.41
N PHE A 45 6.37 9.84 27.39
CA PHE A 45 5.91 10.47 26.14
C PHE A 45 7.02 10.70 25.12
N LYS A 46 8.28 10.89 25.52
CA LYS A 46 9.43 10.94 24.60
C LYS A 46 9.68 9.58 23.97
N LYS A 47 9.74 8.51 24.77
CA LYS A 47 9.83 7.13 24.29
C LYS A 47 8.75 6.84 23.26
N PHE A 48 7.51 7.26 23.50
CA PHE A 48 6.38 7.08 22.56
C PHE A 48 6.28 8.13 21.44
N GLY A 49 6.93 9.28 21.57
CA GLY A 49 7.07 10.27 20.49
C GLY A 49 8.12 9.85 19.46
N ASP A 50 9.13 9.09 19.90
CA ASP A 50 10.15 8.47 19.05
C ASP A 50 9.68 7.11 18.50
N ILE A 51 8.74 6.43 19.18
CA ILE A 51 8.01 5.29 18.63
C ILE A 51 7.01 5.85 17.61
N LYS A 52 7.26 5.59 16.32
CA LYS A 52 6.25 5.73 15.27
C LYS A 52 4.97 5.02 15.72
N ILE A 53 3.97 5.81 16.10
CA ILE A 53 2.58 5.40 16.24
C ILE A 53 2.23 4.68 14.94
N SER A 54 1.66 3.48 15.01
CA SER A 54 1.38 2.69 13.80
C SER A 54 0.47 3.43 12.81
N HIS A 55 -0.32 4.43 13.26
CA HIS A 55 -0.97 5.40 12.36
C HIS A 55 -1.10 6.81 12.99
N PRO A 56 -0.53 7.86 12.36
CA PRO A 56 -0.84 9.27 12.66
C PRO A 56 -2.07 9.76 11.87
N ILE A 57 -2.68 10.87 12.32
CA ILE A 57 -3.62 11.70 11.55
C ILE A 57 -2.95 11.98 10.18
N ASP A 58 -3.65 11.67 9.09
CA ASP A 58 -3.14 11.28 7.75
C ASP A 58 -2.67 9.81 7.63
N SER A 59 -3.54 8.84 7.93
CA SER A 59 -3.25 7.42 7.73
C SER A 59 -3.09 7.11 6.23
N TYR A 60 -1.85 6.91 5.79
CA TYR A 60 -1.57 6.43 4.44
C TYR A 60 -1.68 4.91 4.38
N VAL A 61 -2.37 4.38 3.37
CA VAL A 61 -2.38 2.94 3.07
C VAL A 61 -1.25 2.62 2.09
N ASN A 62 -0.46 1.59 2.39
CA ASN A 62 0.53 1.08 1.44
C ASN A 62 -0.17 0.26 0.35
N VAL A 63 -0.02 0.69 -0.91
CA VAL A 63 -0.50 -0.02 -2.09
C VAL A 63 0.71 -0.49 -2.88
N LEU A 64 0.84 -1.80 -3.09
CA LEU A 64 1.96 -2.43 -3.75
C LEU A 64 1.52 -2.91 -5.14
N LEU A 65 2.09 -2.30 -6.17
CA LEU A 65 1.77 -2.62 -7.56
C LEU A 65 2.80 -3.60 -8.12
N VAL A 66 2.35 -4.83 -8.38
CA VAL A 66 3.22 -5.96 -8.79
C VAL A 66 2.69 -6.63 -10.07
N GLY A 67 3.53 -7.41 -10.73
CA GLY A 67 3.20 -8.01 -12.03
C GLY A 67 4.37 -7.93 -13.02
N ASN A 68 4.31 -8.72 -14.09
CA ASN A 68 5.39 -8.84 -15.08
C ASN A 68 5.74 -7.51 -15.80
N PRO A 69 6.94 -7.41 -16.42
CA PRO A 69 7.27 -6.26 -17.26
C PRO A 69 6.26 -6.14 -18.40
N GLY A 70 5.94 -4.92 -18.81
CA GLY A 70 4.93 -4.70 -19.86
C GLY A 70 3.47 -4.92 -19.42
N ALA A 71 3.19 -5.34 -18.18
CA ALA A 71 1.82 -5.58 -17.74
C ALA A 71 0.93 -4.31 -17.65
N GLY A 72 1.51 -3.11 -17.73
CA GLY A 72 0.78 -1.85 -17.59
C GLY A 72 0.75 -1.26 -16.18
N LYS A 73 1.65 -1.70 -15.29
CA LYS A 73 1.78 -1.20 -13.91
C LYS A 73 2.00 0.30 -13.85
N SER A 74 3.06 0.80 -14.48
CA SER A 74 3.39 2.22 -14.47
C SER A 74 2.30 3.08 -15.14
N THR A 75 1.62 2.55 -16.16
CA THR A 75 0.41 3.17 -16.75
C THR A 75 -0.71 3.30 -15.72
N LEU A 76 -1.02 2.24 -14.98
CA LEU A 76 -2.04 2.28 -13.94
C LEU A 76 -1.66 3.24 -12.81
N SER A 77 -0.39 3.25 -12.38
CA SER A 77 0.12 4.18 -11.38
C SER A 77 -0.08 5.64 -11.80
N HIS A 78 0.24 5.96 -13.05
CA HIS A 78 0.04 7.29 -13.61
C HIS A 78 -1.45 7.70 -13.61
N VAL A 79 -2.36 6.80 -14.01
CA VAL A 79 -3.80 7.08 -14.00
C VAL A 79 -4.31 7.33 -12.58
N ILE A 80 -3.88 6.55 -11.59
CA ILE A 80 -4.27 6.74 -10.18
C ILE A 80 -3.76 8.11 -9.67
N ASN A 81 -2.55 8.50 -10.04
CA ASN A 81 -2.00 9.79 -9.63
C ASN A 81 -2.71 10.98 -10.31
N ASP A 82 -2.97 10.89 -11.60
CA ASP A 82 -3.63 11.95 -12.38
C ASP A 82 -5.09 12.16 -11.96
N THR A 83 -5.79 11.08 -11.61
CA THR A 83 -7.16 11.16 -11.07
C THR A 83 -7.19 11.86 -9.71
N ALA A 84 -6.15 11.72 -8.89
CA ALA A 84 -6.02 12.45 -7.62
C ALA A 84 -5.86 13.97 -7.82
N THR A 85 -5.15 14.39 -8.87
CA THR A 85 -4.92 15.82 -9.17
C THR A 85 -6.11 16.48 -9.90
N GLY A 86 -7.16 15.72 -10.22
CA GLY A 86 -8.33 16.22 -10.96
C GLY A 86 -8.08 16.44 -12.46
N SER A 87 -6.93 15.98 -12.96
CA SER A 87 -6.51 16.16 -14.36
C SER A 87 -7.24 15.21 -15.32
N ILE A 88 -7.84 14.15 -14.79
CA ILE A 88 -8.66 13.17 -15.52
C ILE A 88 -10.06 13.12 -14.91
N ALA A 89 -11.08 13.45 -15.71
CA ALA A 89 -12.46 13.18 -15.36
C ALA A 89 -12.73 11.66 -15.47
N LEU A 90 -13.18 11.03 -14.38
CA LEU A 90 -13.66 9.64 -14.37
C LEU A 90 -14.68 9.44 -15.51
N GLY A 91 -14.26 8.76 -16.59
CA GLY A 91 -15.10 8.52 -17.79
C GLY A 91 -14.49 8.97 -19.12
N SER A 92 -13.38 9.72 -19.14
CA SER A 92 -12.67 10.07 -20.38
C SER A 92 -11.58 9.03 -20.69
N PHE A 93 -11.81 8.20 -21.73
CA PHE A 93 -10.75 7.35 -22.29
C PHE A 93 -9.71 8.25 -22.97
N ARG A 94 -8.52 8.37 -22.38
CA ARG A 94 -7.37 9.08 -22.95
C ARG A 94 -6.16 8.16 -22.94
N ASN A 95 -5.35 8.23 -23.99
CA ASN A 95 -4.08 7.52 -24.03
C ASN A 95 -3.12 8.14 -23.02
N VAL A 96 -2.52 7.31 -22.17
CA VAL A 96 -1.50 7.72 -21.21
C VAL A 96 -0.17 7.82 -21.93
N GLY A 97 0.42 9.02 -21.96
CA GLY A 97 1.75 9.27 -22.53
C GLY A 97 2.81 9.42 -21.45
N GLY A 98 4.10 9.34 -21.82
CA GLY A 98 5.22 9.67 -20.93
C GLY A 98 5.60 8.60 -19.89
N VAL A 99 5.03 7.40 -19.99
CA VAL A 99 5.42 6.28 -19.13
C VAL A 99 6.79 5.76 -19.57
N VAL A 100 7.75 5.74 -18.65
CA VAL A 100 9.07 5.14 -18.91
C VAL A 100 8.87 3.63 -19.11
N PRO A 101 9.24 3.06 -20.27
CA PRO A 101 9.18 1.62 -20.47
C PRO A 101 10.20 0.97 -19.54
N CYS A 102 9.68 0.13 -18.64
CA CYS A 102 10.42 -0.63 -17.62
C CYS A 102 10.94 0.20 -16.43
N THR A 103 10.16 0.20 -15.34
CA THR A 103 10.61 0.64 -14.02
C THR A 103 11.77 -0.23 -13.52
N ALA A 104 12.90 0.40 -13.17
CA ALA A 104 14.00 -0.26 -12.46
C ALA A 104 13.82 -0.06 -10.94
N GLY A 105 13.81 -1.14 -10.16
CA GLY A 105 13.63 -1.09 -8.71
C GLY A 105 12.19 -0.81 -8.26
N ILE A 106 12.02 0.04 -7.25
CA ILE A 106 10.73 0.37 -6.63
C ILE A 106 10.57 1.89 -6.60
N ILE A 107 9.47 2.41 -7.17
CA ILE A 107 9.18 3.85 -7.19
C ILE A 107 7.94 4.14 -6.31
N PRO A 108 8.09 4.88 -5.19
CA PRO A 108 6.98 5.27 -4.35
C PRO A 108 6.34 6.60 -4.81
N TYR A 109 5.02 6.64 -4.83
CA TYR A 109 4.20 7.83 -5.09
C TYR A 109 3.29 8.10 -3.90
N LYS A 110 3.39 9.30 -3.30
CA LYS A 110 2.45 9.74 -2.27
C LYS A 110 1.27 10.40 -2.94
N ILE A 111 0.09 9.85 -2.75
CA ILE A 111 -1.13 10.31 -3.42
C ILE A 111 -2.17 10.63 -2.35
N GLN A 112 -2.70 11.86 -2.40
CA GLN A 112 -3.85 12.29 -1.62
C GLN A 112 -5.06 12.33 -2.54
N HIS A 113 -5.92 11.33 -2.46
CA HIS A 113 -7.07 11.20 -3.34
C HIS A 113 -8.37 11.40 -2.56
N ARG A 114 -9.28 12.25 -3.05
CA ARG A 114 -10.56 12.53 -2.36
C ARG A 114 -11.39 11.27 -2.10
N THR A 115 -11.43 10.35 -3.06
CA THR A 115 -12.13 9.05 -2.97
C THR A 115 -11.31 7.93 -2.34
N LEU A 116 -10.04 7.72 -2.77
CA LEU A 116 -9.22 6.58 -2.31
C LEU A 116 -8.51 6.85 -0.96
N GLY A 117 -8.58 8.09 -0.45
CA GLY A 117 -7.85 8.52 0.73
C GLY A 117 -6.38 8.76 0.46
N ASN A 118 -5.59 8.76 1.52
CA ASN A 118 -4.15 8.91 1.47
C ASN A 118 -3.51 7.55 1.17
N ILE A 119 -2.80 7.43 0.06
CA ILE A 119 -2.11 6.18 -0.33
C ILE A 119 -0.64 6.43 -0.66
N ILE A 120 0.21 5.46 -0.34
CA ILE A 120 1.56 5.38 -0.87
C ILE A 120 1.57 4.23 -1.85
N LEU A 121 1.64 4.56 -3.14
CA LEU A 121 1.66 3.59 -4.22
C LEU A 121 3.10 3.25 -4.57
N HIS A 122 3.48 1.98 -4.44
CA HIS A 122 4.81 1.48 -4.76
C HIS A 122 4.76 0.72 -6.10
N ASP A 123 5.35 1.29 -7.16
CA ASP A 123 5.49 0.62 -8.47
C ASP A 123 6.74 -0.25 -8.48
N PHE A 124 6.56 -1.58 -8.47
CA PHE A 124 7.65 -2.55 -8.48
C PHE A 124 8.08 -2.88 -9.90
N ALA A 125 9.38 -3.06 -10.13
CA ALA A 125 9.89 -3.65 -11.35
C ALA A 125 9.28 -5.06 -11.57
N GLY A 126 8.92 -5.37 -12.81
CA GLY A 126 8.30 -6.67 -13.11
C GLY A 126 9.26 -7.83 -13.26
N HIS A 127 10.57 -7.58 -13.29
CA HIS A 127 11.57 -8.61 -13.52
C HIS A 127 11.76 -9.47 -12.26
N SER A 128 11.73 -10.79 -12.43
CA SER A 128 11.92 -11.77 -11.34
C SER A 128 13.28 -11.66 -10.65
N GLU A 129 14.26 -11.08 -11.32
CA GLU A 129 15.62 -10.85 -10.80
C GLU A 129 15.64 -9.94 -9.57
N TYR A 130 14.63 -9.08 -9.41
CA TYR A 130 14.52 -8.18 -8.26
C TYR A 130 13.77 -8.78 -7.08
N TYR A 131 13.34 -10.04 -7.16
CA TYR A 131 12.50 -10.68 -6.15
C TYR A 131 13.11 -10.66 -4.74
N SER A 132 14.39 -11.01 -4.60
CA SER A 132 15.06 -11.00 -3.29
C SER A 132 15.10 -9.61 -2.65
N SER A 133 15.34 -8.58 -3.46
CA SER A 133 15.31 -7.18 -3.03
C SER A 133 13.89 -6.71 -2.72
N HIS A 134 12.89 -7.16 -3.48
CA HIS A 134 11.49 -6.80 -3.29
C HIS A 134 10.92 -7.38 -1.99
N SER A 135 11.23 -8.63 -1.65
CA SER A 135 10.77 -9.26 -0.40
C SER A 135 11.20 -8.47 0.84
N ALA A 136 12.47 -8.03 0.92
CA ALA A 136 12.96 -7.24 2.05
C ALA A 136 12.23 -5.88 2.18
N VAL A 137 11.89 -5.26 1.06
CA VAL A 137 11.15 -3.99 1.07
C VAL A 137 9.68 -4.21 1.42
N ILE A 138 9.04 -5.23 0.85
CA ILE A 138 7.64 -5.59 1.14
C ILE A 138 7.48 -5.90 2.63
N GLU A 139 8.38 -6.71 3.20
CA GLU A 139 8.34 -7.05 4.62
C GLU A 139 8.39 -5.79 5.50
N ASN A 140 9.34 -4.88 5.23
CA ASN A 140 9.45 -3.63 5.96
C ASN A 140 8.22 -2.71 5.78
N LEU A 141 7.61 -2.69 4.59
CA LEU A 141 6.42 -1.87 4.32
C LEU A 141 5.16 -2.42 5.00
N LEU A 142 5.09 -3.73 5.20
CA LEU A 142 3.94 -4.40 5.82
C LEU A 142 4.12 -4.61 7.33
N GLN A 143 5.33 -4.45 7.87
CA GLN A 143 5.60 -4.46 9.31
C GLN A 143 4.86 -3.30 9.99
N GLY A 144 3.80 -3.62 10.75
CA GLY A 144 3.07 -2.67 11.60
C GLY A 144 1.89 -1.95 10.91
N SER A 145 1.81 -1.96 9.59
CA SER A 145 0.68 -1.44 8.80
C SER A 145 0.37 -2.43 7.68
N GLY A 146 -0.84 -3.01 7.66
CA GLY A 146 -1.25 -3.89 6.55
C GLY A 146 -1.16 -3.18 5.19
N GLY A 147 -1.34 -3.91 4.10
CA GLY A 147 -1.21 -3.35 2.75
C GLY A 147 -2.20 -3.91 1.75
N MET A 148 -2.26 -3.28 0.60
CA MET A 148 -3.04 -3.75 -0.54
C MET A 148 -2.10 -4.11 -1.68
N PHE A 149 -2.19 -5.32 -2.19
CA PHE A 149 -1.49 -5.76 -3.39
C PHE A 149 -2.40 -5.60 -4.61
N LEU A 150 -1.89 -4.91 -5.63
CA LEU A 150 -2.49 -4.83 -6.96
C LEU A 150 -1.62 -5.65 -7.91
N ILE A 151 -2.10 -6.84 -8.31
CA ILE A 151 -1.40 -7.71 -9.25
C ILE A 151 -1.90 -7.41 -10.66
N VAL A 152 -1.05 -6.83 -11.51
CA VAL A 152 -1.41 -6.49 -12.90
C VAL A 152 -0.94 -7.60 -13.84
N VAL A 153 -1.87 -8.13 -14.63
CA VAL A 153 -1.64 -9.23 -15.57
C VAL A 153 -2.03 -8.79 -16.97
N ASN A 154 -1.10 -8.84 -17.92
CA ASN A 154 -1.42 -8.64 -19.33
C ASN A 154 -2.09 -9.88 -19.91
N ILE A 155 -3.35 -9.75 -20.33
CA ILE A 155 -4.13 -10.87 -20.88
C ILE A 155 -3.59 -11.39 -22.23
N LEU A 156 -2.80 -10.58 -22.93
CA LEU A 156 -2.23 -10.94 -24.23
C LEU A 156 -1.07 -11.93 -24.10
N GLU A 157 -0.41 -11.95 -22.95
CA GLU A 157 0.70 -12.85 -22.67
C GLU A 157 0.27 -14.32 -22.76
N LYS A 158 1.02 -15.13 -23.52
CA LYS A 158 0.73 -16.56 -23.69
C LYS A 158 0.74 -17.32 -22.37
N GLU A 159 1.60 -16.87 -21.45
CA GLU A 159 1.82 -17.47 -20.14
C GLU A 159 1.17 -16.65 -19.01
N ALA A 160 0.16 -15.83 -19.30
CA ALA A 160 -0.48 -14.94 -18.31
C ALA A 160 -0.93 -15.67 -17.03
N VAL A 161 -1.50 -16.87 -17.20
CA VAL A 161 -1.89 -17.79 -16.12
C VAL A 161 -0.71 -18.16 -15.23
N LYS A 162 0.41 -18.56 -15.83
CA LYS A 162 1.63 -18.93 -15.12
C LYS A 162 2.24 -17.74 -14.38
N GLN A 163 2.26 -16.57 -15.03
CA GLN A 163 2.74 -15.32 -14.44
C GLN A 163 1.89 -14.93 -13.22
N LEU A 164 0.56 -15.03 -13.33
CA LEU A 164 -0.35 -14.75 -12.22
C LEU A 164 -0.09 -15.71 -11.05
N HIS A 165 0.04 -17.00 -11.30
CA HIS A 165 0.31 -17.98 -10.26
C HIS A 165 1.65 -17.71 -9.54
N GLN A 166 2.69 -17.32 -10.28
CA GLN A 166 3.98 -16.89 -9.70
C GLN A 166 3.79 -15.69 -8.76
N TRP A 167 3.10 -14.64 -9.20
CA TRP A 167 2.87 -13.45 -8.36
C TRP A 167 1.95 -13.71 -7.18
N LEU A 168 0.94 -14.56 -7.32
CA LEU A 168 0.09 -14.98 -6.20
C LEU A 168 0.91 -15.70 -5.14
N THR A 169 1.82 -16.58 -5.55
CA THR A 169 2.74 -17.30 -4.64
C THR A 169 3.61 -16.30 -3.87
N VAL A 170 4.20 -15.34 -4.58
CA VAL A 170 4.99 -14.25 -3.98
C VAL A 170 4.17 -13.46 -2.97
N VAL A 171 3.02 -12.93 -3.38
CA VAL A 171 2.17 -12.08 -2.54
C VAL A 171 1.68 -12.85 -1.32
N ARG A 172 1.29 -14.11 -1.47
CA ARG A 172 0.87 -14.99 -0.37
C ARG A 172 1.97 -15.19 0.65
N ASN A 173 3.18 -15.52 0.18
CA ASN A 173 4.34 -15.73 1.05
C ASN A 173 4.68 -14.49 1.86
N GLU A 174 4.58 -13.29 1.26
CA GLU A 174 4.85 -12.05 1.98
C GLU A 174 3.70 -11.64 2.90
N ALA A 175 2.45 -11.76 2.45
CA ALA A 175 1.28 -11.42 3.25
C ALA A 175 1.18 -12.29 4.52
N GLN A 176 1.52 -13.58 4.44
CA GLN A 176 1.49 -14.50 5.58
C GLN A 176 2.50 -14.17 6.68
N LYS A 177 3.59 -13.47 6.37
CA LYS A 177 4.57 -13.04 7.38
C LYS A 177 4.07 -11.90 8.25
N THR A 178 2.95 -11.27 7.87
CA THR A 178 2.46 -10.04 8.48
C THR A 178 1.30 -10.33 9.43
N LEU A 179 1.27 -9.64 10.58
CA LEU A 179 0.18 -9.78 11.57
C LEU A 179 -1.12 -9.11 11.13
N ASN A 180 -1.06 -8.24 10.11
CA ASN A 180 -2.18 -7.41 9.66
C ASN A 180 -2.83 -7.99 8.39
N GLN A 181 -4.13 -7.76 8.20
CA GLN A 181 -4.82 -8.19 6.99
C GLN A 181 -4.32 -7.43 5.76
N CYS A 182 -3.71 -8.17 4.83
CA CYS A 182 -3.41 -7.66 3.49
C CYS A 182 -4.57 -7.98 2.54
N HIS A 183 -4.89 -7.04 1.64
CA HIS A 183 -5.88 -7.24 0.59
C HIS A 183 -5.18 -7.47 -0.75
N VAL A 184 -5.71 -8.36 -1.58
CA VAL A 184 -5.15 -8.64 -2.91
C VAL A 184 -6.23 -8.39 -3.96
N ILE A 185 -5.89 -7.60 -4.98
CA ILE A 185 -6.75 -7.33 -6.14
C ILE A 185 -5.96 -7.70 -7.39
N VAL A 186 -6.54 -8.55 -8.25
CA VAL A 186 -5.97 -8.89 -9.55
C VAL A 186 -6.61 -8.02 -10.62
N ILE A 187 -5.78 -7.35 -11.42
CA ILE A 187 -6.16 -6.46 -12.49
C ILE A 187 -5.71 -7.08 -13.81
N VAL A 188 -6.68 -7.38 -14.67
CA VAL A 188 -6.43 -7.90 -16.01
C VAL A 188 -6.35 -6.72 -16.99
N SER A 189 -5.18 -6.49 -17.58
CA SER A 189 -4.89 -5.37 -18.49
C SER A 189 -4.94 -5.78 -19.97
N HIS A 190 -4.99 -4.80 -20.87
CA HIS A 190 -5.04 -4.96 -22.34
C HIS A 190 -6.24 -5.77 -22.86
N VAL A 191 -7.34 -5.79 -22.11
CA VAL A 191 -8.58 -6.52 -22.46
C VAL A 191 -9.21 -5.97 -23.75
N ASP A 192 -8.99 -4.69 -24.02
CA ASP A 192 -9.43 -3.96 -25.20
C ASP A 192 -8.74 -4.40 -26.49
N GLU A 193 -7.54 -4.97 -26.42
CA GLU A 193 -6.79 -5.46 -27.59
C GLU A 193 -7.29 -6.82 -28.11
N ILE A 194 -8.06 -7.58 -27.34
CA ILE A 194 -8.63 -8.86 -27.79
C ILE A 194 -9.91 -8.60 -28.58
N SER A 195 -9.84 -8.65 -29.91
CA SER A 195 -11.00 -8.42 -30.78
C SER A 195 -12.08 -9.51 -30.67
N ASP A 196 -11.70 -10.78 -30.52
CA ASP A 196 -12.65 -11.90 -30.41
C ASP A 196 -13.27 -11.99 -29.00
N PRO A 197 -14.60 -11.82 -28.84
CA PRO A 197 -15.26 -11.92 -27.55
C PRO A 197 -15.22 -13.33 -26.95
N VAL A 198 -15.12 -14.39 -27.77
CA VAL A 198 -15.05 -15.77 -27.28
C VAL A 198 -13.69 -16.03 -26.64
N GLU A 199 -12.61 -15.70 -27.34
CA GLU A 199 -11.26 -15.77 -26.78
C GLU A 199 -11.10 -14.90 -25.53
N ARG A 200 -11.64 -13.67 -25.55
CA ARG A 200 -11.62 -12.78 -24.39
C ARG A 200 -12.29 -13.41 -23.17
N ARG A 201 -13.45 -14.04 -23.35
CA ARG A 201 -14.18 -14.73 -22.28
C ARG A 201 -13.38 -15.93 -21.76
N ARG A 202 -12.87 -16.77 -22.65
CA ARG A 202 -12.08 -17.95 -22.29
C ARG A 202 -10.85 -17.58 -21.44
N ARG A 203 -10.04 -16.62 -21.89
CA ARG A 203 -8.83 -16.19 -21.15
C ARG A 203 -9.18 -15.61 -19.77
N LYS A 204 -10.30 -14.89 -19.66
CA LYS A 204 -10.79 -14.37 -18.38
C LYS A 204 -11.20 -15.52 -17.43
N GLU A 205 -11.89 -16.53 -17.94
CA GLU A 205 -12.29 -17.72 -17.17
C GLU A 205 -11.06 -18.50 -16.67
N GLU A 206 -10.02 -18.67 -17.50
CA GLU A 206 -8.75 -19.30 -17.13
C GLU A 206 -8.05 -18.54 -15.98
N ILE A 207 -8.01 -17.22 -16.02
CA ILE A 207 -7.46 -16.38 -14.93
C ILE A 207 -8.30 -16.51 -13.65
N GLN A 208 -9.63 -16.47 -13.78
CA GLN A 208 -10.54 -16.55 -12.63
C GLN A 208 -10.44 -17.90 -11.92
N GLU A 209 -10.27 -18.99 -12.67
CA GLU A 209 -10.11 -20.34 -12.12
C GLU A 209 -8.90 -20.43 -11.18
N ILE A 210 -7.78 -19.78 -11.51
CA ILE A 210 -6.58 -19.75 -10.67
C ILE A 210 -6.84 -18.99 -9.38
N ILE A 211 -7.50 -17.83 -9.47
CA ILE A 211 -7.80 -16.99 -8.30
C ILE A 211 -8.71 -17.71 -7.32
N VAL A 212 -9.63 -18.55 -7.81
CA VAL A 212 -10.54 -19.34 -6.95
C VAL A 212 -9.85 -20.56 -6.34
N LYS A 213 -8.85 -21.14 -7.02
CA LYS A 213 -8.10 -22.30 -6.51
C LYS A 213 -7.10 -21.93 -5.41
N GLU A 214 -6.57 -20.71 -5.42
CA GLU A 214 -5.54 -20.22 -4.49
C GLU A 214 -6.10 -19.58 -3.22
#